data_AF-R4KEX7-F1
#
_entry.id   AF-R4KEX7-F1
#
_cell.length_a   1.000
_cell.length_b   1.000
_cell.length_c   1.000
_cell.angle_alpha   90.00
_cell.angle_beta   90.00
_cell.angle_gamma   90.00
#
_symmetry.space_group_name_H-M   'P 1'
#
loop_
_entity.id
_entity.type
_entity.pdbx_description
1 polymer ?
#
loop_
_entity_poly.entity_id
_entity_poly.type
_entity_poly.pdbx_seq_one_letter_code
_entity_poly.pdbx_strand_id
1 'polypeptide(L)'
;MLVDYEKLNINLKGALVHGVISLKYVVGGRTFADIDILDFGNGFGSQATIRSNETEYGSVSSGKYFNSIEDAVNDVIILIEKEIIVDEYVRNCQE
;
A
#
# COMPACT_ATOMS: atom_id res chain seq x y z
N MET A 1 0.96 -16.99 24.52
CA MET A 1 -0.33 -16.41 24.91
C MET A 1 -1.24 -16.52 23.69
N LEU A 2 -2.11 -17.53 23.64
CA LEU A 2 -3.08 -17.69 22.56
C LEU A 2 -4.24 -16.74 22.87
N VAL A 3 -4.39 -15.70 22.06
CA VAL A 3 -5.52 -14.77 22.20
C VAL A 3 -6.75 -15.50 21.67
N ASP A 4 -7.75 -15.65 22.53
CA ASP A 4 -9.02 -16.27 22.20
C ASP A 4 -9.90 -15.25 21.47
N TYR A 5 -9.80 -15.24 20.13
CA TYR A 5 -10.40 -14.24 19.26
C TYR A 5 -11.93 -14.22 19.31
N GLU A 6 -12.59 -15.26 19.82
CA GLU A 6 -14.05 -15.32 19.97
C GLU A 6 -14.60 -14.37 21.05
N LYS A 7 -13.78 -13.94 22.01
CA LYS A 7 -14.20 -13.02 23.08
C LYS A 7 -14.13 -11.55 22.71
N LEU A 8 -13.44 -11.23 21.61
CA LEU A 8 -13.37 -9.89 21.08
C LEU A 8 -14.53 -9.77 20.09
N ASN A 9 -15.57 -9.02 20.46
CA ASN A 9 -16.71 -8.67 19.61
C ASN A 9 -16.27 -7.69 18.48
N ILE A 10 -15.15 -8.00 17.84
CA ILE A 10 -14.48 -7.27 16.79
C ILE A 10 -14.84 -7.99 15.50
N ASN A 11 -15.34 -7.25 14.53
CA ASN A 11 -15.58 -7.78 13.20
C ASN A 11 -14.23 -8.20 12.58
N LEU A 12 -13.89 -9.49 12.67
CA LEU A 12 -12.60 -10.05 12.21
C LEU A 12 -12.43 -10.01 10.69
N LYS A 13 -13.46 -9.60 9.92
CA LYS A 13 -13.44 -9.55 8.45
C LYS A 13 -12.37 -8.63 7.83
N GLY A 14 -11.57 -7.93 8.63
CA GLY A 14 -10.37 -7.21 8.17
C GLY A 14 -9.18 -7.33 9.12
N ALA A 15 -9.24 -8.23 10.11
CA ALA A 15 -8.19 -8.36 11.13
C ALA A 15 -7.15 -9.44 10.79
N LEU A 16 -7.47 -10.35 9.87
CA LEU A 16 -6.64 -11.51 9.56
C LEU A 16 -6.21 -11.46 8.10
N VAL A 17 -4.91 -11.30 7.88
CA VAL A 17 -4.30 -11.29 6.55
C VAL A 17 -3.96 -12.74 6.17
N HIS A 18 -4.59 -13.23 5.11
CA HIS A 18 -4.41 -14.57 4.54
C HIS A 18 -3.20 -14.62 3.61
N GLY A 19 -2.87 -13.51 2.95
CA GLY A 19 -1.74 -13.42 2.03
C GLY A 19 -1.28 -11.98 1.83
N VAL A 20 -0.03 -11.84 1.38
CA VAL A 20 0.54 -10.54 1.02
C VAL A 20 1.17 -10.66 -0.36
N ILE A 21 0.79 -9.76 -1.26
CA ILE A 21 1.40 -9.61 -2.57
C ILE A 21 2.26 -8.35 -2.53
N SER A 22 3.58 -8.52 -2.55
CA SER A 22 4.53 -7.41 -2.53
C SER A 22 4.97 -7.03 -3.94
N LEU A 23 4.87 -5.75 -4.27
CA LEU A 23 5.22 -5.15 -5.56
C LEU A 23 6.18 -3.98 -5.34
N LYS A 24 6.80 -3.51 -6.43
CA LYS A 24 7.65 -2.32 -6.40
C LYS A 24 7.14 -1.28 -7.38
N TYR A 25 7.03 -0.04 -6.94
CA TYR A 25 6.78 1.10 -7.79
C TYR A 25 8.11 1.69 -8.27
N VAL A 26 8.32 1.70 -9.58
CA VAL A 26 9.61 2.08 -10.19
C VAL A 26 9.38 3.17 -11.23
N VAL A 27 10.12 4.28 -11.10
CA VAL A 27 10.10 5.41 -12.04
C VAL A 27 11.54 5.65 -12.51
N GLY A 28 11.76 5.65 -13.83
CA GLY A 28 13.09 5.91 -14.41
C GLY A 28 14.20 4.93 -13.95
N GLY A 29 13.83 3.70 -13.56
CA GLY A 29 14.76 2.70 -13.04
C GLY A 29 15.08 2.83 -11.54
N ARG A 30 14.48 3.80 -10.84
CA ARG A 30 14.59 3.95 -9.38
C ARG A 30 13.33 3.45 -8.69
N THR A 31 13.50 2.70 -7.60
CA THR A 31 12.37 2.27 -6.76
C THR A 31 11.93 3.42 -5.86
N PHE A 32 10.68 3.84 -6.01
CA PHE A 32 10.08 4.94 -5.24
C PHE A 32 9.18 4.45 -4.10
N ALA A 33 8.64 3.24 -4.21
CA ALA A 33 7.86 2.64 -3.13
C ALA A 33 7.88 1.10 -3.21
N ASP A 34 7.77 0.46 -2.06
CA ASP A 34 7.30 -0.92 -1.99
C ASP A 34 5.81 -0.91 -1.68
N ILE A 35 5.04 -1.71 -2.41
CA ILE A 35 3.60 -1.85 -2.25
C ILE A 35 3.33 -3.23 -1.65
N ASP A 36 2.44 -3.28 -0.67
CA ASP A 36 1.85 -4.52 -0.18
C ASP A 36 0.34 -4.50 -0.40
N ILE A 37 -0.15 -5.51 -1.11
CA ILE A 37 -1.58 -5.82 -1.20
C ILE A 37 -1.89 -6.92 -0.20
N LEU A 38 -2.77 -6.60 0.75
CA LEU A 38 -3.18 -7.49 1.83
C LEU A 38 -4.43 -8.25 1.39
N ASP A 39 -4.34 -9.57 1.31
CA ASP A 39 -5.48 -10.45 1.04
C ASP A 39 -6.12 -10.87 2.38
N PHE A 40 -7.39 -10.54 2.58
CA PHE A 40 -8.16 -10.89 3.77
C PHE A 40 -9.04 -12.15 3.55
N GLY A 41 -8.91 -12.83 2.41
CA GLY A 41 -9.67 -14.02 2.01
C GLY A 41 -11.04 -13.73 1.40
N ASN A 42 -11.60 -12.54 1.63
CA ASN A 42 -12.86 -12.08 1.06
C ASN A 42 -12.73 -10.72 0.35
N GLY A 43 -11.50 -10.30 0.05
CA GLY A 43 -11.17 -8.99 -0.54
C GLY A 43 -9.81 -8.48 -0.05
N PHE A 44 -9.49 -7.24 -0.44
CA PHE A 44 -8.12 -6.74 -0.43
C PHE A 44 -7.99 -5.38 0.23
N GLY A 45 -6.85 -5.14 0.87
CA GLY A 45 -6.39 -3.82 1.29
C GLY A 45 -5.06 -3.48 0.63
N SER A 46 -4.67 -2.21 0.68
CA SER A 46 -3.40 -1.76 0.10
C SER A 46 -2.66 -0.78 0.99
N GLN A 47 -1.34 -0.94 1.00
CA GLN A 47 -0.41 -0.02 1.64
C GLN A 47 0.88 0.06 0.82
N ALA A 48 1.63 1.12 1.02
CA ALA A 48 2.96 1.26 0.46
C ALA A 48 3.88 2.02 1.40
N THR A 49 5.16 1.66 1.35
CA THR A 49 6.23 2.40 2.02
C THR A 49 6.99 3.19 0.96
N ILE A 50 6.98 4.52 1.09
CA ILE A 50 7.66 5.44 0.19
C ILE A 50 9.16 5.45 0.51
N ARG A 51 9.99 5.40 -0.53
CA ARG A 51 11.46 5.36 -0.48
C ARG A 51 12.10 6.56 -1.22
N SER A 52 11.42 7.70 -1.25
CA SER A 52 12.03 8.92 -1.79
C SER A 52 13.06 9.48 -0.80
N ASN A 53 14.12 10.09 -1.33
CA ASN A 53 15.15 10.75 -0.53
C ASN A 53 14.73 12.15 -0.05
N GLU A 54 13.64 12.70 -0.61
CA GLU A 54 13.19 14.08 -0.37
C GLU A 54 11.85 14.16 0.37
N THR A 55 11.06 13.09 0.40
CA THR A 55 9.95 12.97 1.34
C THR A 55 10.42 12.27 2.63
N GLU A 56 9.87 12.67 3.77
CA GLU A 56 10.03 11.86 4.99
C GLU A 56 9.65 10.42 4.66
N TYR A 57 10.46 9.44 5.09
CA TYR A 57 10.13 8.02 4.99
C TYR A 57 8.69 7.82 5.51
N GLY A 58 7.77 7.64 4.57
CA GLY A 58 6.34 7.70 4.82
C GLY A 58 5.68 6.41 4.40
N SER A 59 4.60 6.05 5.08
CA SER A 59 3.72 4.96 4.65
C SER A 59 2.39 5.55 4.19
N VAL A 60 1.95 5.17 3.00
CA VAL A 60 0.57 5.43 2.55
C VAL A 60 -0.24 4.17 2.72
N SER A 61 -1.49 4.32 3.15
CA SER A 61 -2.48 3.25 3.10
C SER A 61 -3.77 3.83 2.58
N SER A 62 -4.47 3.04 1.75
CA SER A 62 -5.77 3.43 1.25
C SER A 62 -6.82 3.55 2.35
N GLY A 63 -6.69 2.78 3.44
CA GLY A 63 -7.73 2.63 4.46
C GLY A 63 -9.05 2.06 3.92
N LYS A 64 -9.04 1.59 2.67
CA LYS A 64 -10.21 1.09 1.93
C LYS A 64 -10.14 -0.41 1.79
N TYR A 65 -11.31 -0.98 1.52
CA TYR A 65 -11.47 -2.38 1.21
C TYR A 65 -11.88 -2.53 -0.26
N PHE A 66 -11.20 -3.42 -0.98
CA PHE A 66 -11.37 -3.63 -2.41
C PHE A 66 -11.83 -5.06 -2.72
N ASN A 67 -12.57 -5.21 -3.82
CA ASN A 67 -13.04 -6.53 -4.27
C ASN A 67 -12.08 -7.18 -5.27
N SER A 68 -11.06 -6.45 -5.74
CA SER A 68 -10.05 -6.94 -6.66
C SER A 68 -8.66 -6.43 -6.28
N ILE A 69 -7.63 -7.18 -6.65
CA ILE A 69 -6.22 -6.78 -6.49
C ILE A 69 -5.94 -5.55 -7.36
N GLU A 70 -6.50 -5.51 -8.58
CA GLU A 70 -6.28 -4.42 -9.53
C GLU A 70 -6.75 -3.07 -8.96
N ASP A 71 -7.94 -3.01 -8.36
CA ASP A 71 -8.46 -1.80 -7.73
C ASP A 71 -7.56 -1.36 -6.55
N ALA A 72 -7.11 -2.33 -5.74
CA ALA A 72 -6.24 -2.06 -4.60
C ALA A 72 -4.87 -1.50 -5.03
N VAL A 73 -4.31 -2.04 -6.12
CA VAL A 73 -3.05 -1.59 -6.72
C VAL A 73 -3.21 -0.20 -7.34
N ASN A 74 -4.27 0.04 -8.11
CA ASN A 74 -4.52 1.34 -8.74
C ASN A 74 -4.70 2.45 -7.69
N ASP A 75 -5.45 2.18 -6.63
CA ASP A 75 -5.66 3.17 -5.56
C ASP A 75 -4.35 3.53 -4.84
N VAL A 76 -3.51 2.53 -4.51
CA VAL A 76 -2.23 2.82 -3.83
C VAL A 76 -1.21 3.49 -4.75
N ILE A 77 -1.21 3.20 -6.05
CA ILE A 77 -0.39 3.93 -7.03
C ILE A 77 -0.74 5.42 -7.03
N ILE A 78 -2.03 5.76 -7.07
CA ILE A 78 -2.48 7.17 -7.03
C ILE A 78 -2.02 7.86 -5.74
N LEU A 79 -2.01 7.16 -4.61
CA LEU A 79 -1.50 7.70 -3.35
C LEU A 79 0.01 7.92 -3.38
N ILE A 80 0.77 6.94 -3.89
CA ILE A 80 2.23 7.06 -4.07
C ILE A 80 2.55 8.25 -4.96
N GLU A 81 1.88 8.38 -6.11
CA GLU A 81 2.12 9.47 -7.07
C GLU A 81 1.89 10.85 -6.45
N LYS A 82 0.86 10.99 -5.60
CA LYS A 82 0.61 12.25 -4.87
C LYS A 82 1.72 12.60 -3.89
N GLU A 83 2.33 11.60 -3.25
CA GLU A 83 3.45 11.83 -2.32
C GLU A 83 4.75 12.15 -3.07
N ILE A 84 5.05 11.45 -4.16
CA ILE A 84 6.34 11.62 -4.86
C ILE A 84 6.34 12.75 -5.88
N ILE A 85 5.20 13.41 -6.16
CA ILE A 85 5.13 14.51 -7.14
C ILE A 85 6.04 15.69 -6.80
N VAL A 86 6.41 15.83 -5.53
CA VAL A 86 7.32 16.89 -5.06
C VAL A 86 8.80 16.54 -5.21
N ASP A 87 9.13 15.26 -5.45
CA ASP A 87 10.51 14.79 -5.58
C ASP A 87 11.18 15.37 -6.84
N GLU A 88 12.35 15.99 -6.68
CA GLU A 88 13.05 16.68 -7.77
C GLU A 88 13.32 15.75 -8.97
N TYR A 89 13.64 14.48 -8.73
CA TYR A 89 13.87 13.52 -9.82
C TYR A 89 12.61 13.28 -10.64
N VAL A 90 11.45 13.14 -9.98
CA VAL A 90 10.15 12.93 -10.64
C VAL A 90 9.77 14.15 -11.46
N ARG A 91 9.96 15.36 -10.91
CA ARG A 91 9.66 16.62 -11.61
C ARG A 91 10.53 16.81 -12.85
N ASN A 92 11.82 16.51 -12.75
CA ASN A 92 12.77 16.64 -13.87
C ASN A 92 12.59 15.55 -14.95
N CYS A 93 11.82 14.50 -14.69
CA CYS A 93 11.46 13.49 -15.69
C CYS A 93 10.18 13.83 -16.47
N GLN A 94 9.44 14.88 -16.10
CA GLN A 94 8.24 15.34 -16.82
C GLN A 94 8.54 16.34 -17.95
N GLU A 95 9.81 16.76 -18.12
CA GLU A 95 10.30 17.56 -19.25
C GLU A 95 10.83 16.69 -20.40
#